data_AF-A0AA36N3Y8-F1
#
_entry.id   AF-A0AA36N3Y8-F1
#
_cell.length_a   1.000
_cell.length_b   1.000
_cell.length_c   1.000
_cell.angle_alpha   90.00
_cell.angle_beta   90.00
_cell.angle_gamma   90.00
#
_symmetry.space_group_name_H-M   'P 1'
#
loop_
_entity.id
_entity.type
_entity.pdbx_description
1 polymer ?
#
loop_
_entity_poly.entity_id
_entity_poly.type
_entity_poly.pdbx_seq_one_letter_code
_entity_poly.pdbx_strand_id
1 'polypeptide(L)'
;MVWGGVCQRREIVEFLGNYYHGFPPKHPQHLSFACVGGKTSPELHRETFERLDLFLEQNLRVFYVWEHEFTEWQKLAATGEAPPISRILRRHTKRSSKARRNARKSAKTAAAGAKRHACHAS
;
A
#
# COMPACT_ATOMS: atom_id res chain seq x y z
N MET A 1 -33.99 -10.24 -17.76
CA MET A 1 -32.83 -9.70 -18.51
C MET A 1 -32.33 -8.47 -17.75
N VAL A 2 -31.26 -8.58 -16.96
CA VAL A 2 -30.58 -7.43 -16.33
C VAL A 2 -29.07 -7.69 -16.38
N TRP A 3 -28.43 -6.93 -17.27
CA TRP A 3 -27.04 -6.49 -17.37
C TRP A 3 -25.97 -7.17 -16.52
N GLY A 4 -25.04 -7.84 -17.22
CA GLY A 4 -23.77 -8.28 -16.67
C GLY A 4 -22.90 -7.10 -16.21
N GLY A 5 -22.42 -7.16 -14.98
CA GLY A 5 -21.39 -6.25 -14.49
C GLY A 5 -20.02 -6.84 -14.76
N VAL A 6 -19.34 -6.39 -15.82
CA VAL A 6 -17.90 -6.62 -15.97
C VAL A 6 -17.20 -5.81 -14.87
N CYS A 7 -16.88 -6.46 -13.75
CA CYS A 7 -16.01 -5.87 -12.73
C CYS A 7 -14.57 -5.90 -13.27
N GLN A 8 -14.27 -5.01 -14.23
CA GLN A 8 -12.89 -4.75 -14.67
C GLN A 8 -12.15 -4.14 -13.48
N ARG A 9 -11.45 -4.99 -12.73
CA ARG A 9 -10.51 -4.52 -11.70
C ARG A 9 -9.37 -3.84 -12.45
N ARG A 10 -9.35 -2.51 -12.40
CA ARG A 10 -8.29 -1.71 -13.02
C ARG A 10 -7.04 -1.80 -12.15
N GLU A 11 -5.94 -2.24 -12.74
CA GLU A 11 -4.67 -2.45 -12.05
C GLU A 11 -3.66 -1.39 -12.53
N ILE A 12 -2.88 -0.84 -11.61
CA ILE A 12 -1.76 0.06 -11.87
C ILE A 12 -0.49 -0.64 -11.38
N VAL A 13 0.56 -0.57 -12.19
CA VAL A 13 1.91 -0.99 -11.83
C VAL A 13 2.81 0.22 -11.93
N GLU A 14 3.49 0.57 -10.84
CA GLU A 14 4.38 1.72 -10.80
C GLU A 14 5.84 1.35 -10.54
N PHE A 15 6.73 2.00 -11.27
CA PHE A 15 8.16 1.94 -11.06
C PHE A 15 8.59 3.15 -10.23
N LEU A 16 9.07 2.91 -9.01
CA LEU A 16 9.41 3.97 -8.08
C LEU A 16 10.92 4.28 -8.17
N GLY A 17 11.28 5.32 -8.91
CA GLY A 17 12.64 5.83 -8.99
C GLY A 17 13.09 6.40 -7.65
N ASN A 18 14.22 5.95 -7.11
CA ASN A 18 14.63 6.32 -5.74
C ASN A 18 14.86 7.84 -5.61
N TYR A 19 15.35 8.46 -6.69
CA TYR A 19 15.60 9.90 -6.74
C TYR A 19 14.32 10.75 -6.64
N TYR A 20 13.19 10.25 -7.15
CA TYR A 20 11.91 10.97 -7.19
C TYR A 20 10.96 10.55 -6.07
N HIS A 21 11.11 9.35 -5.53
CA HIS A 21 10.13 8.76 -4.62
C HIS A 21 10.74 8.42 -3.25
N GLY A 22 12.04 8.69 -3.07
CA GLY A 22 12.77 8.36 -1.86
C GLY A 22 13.10 6.89 -1.77
N PHE A 23 13.55 6.44 -0.61
CA PHE A 23 13.84 5.04 -0.34
C PHE A 23 12.82 4.48 0.67
N PRO A 24 12.55 3.17 0.66
CA PRO A 24 11.70 2.56 1.68
C PRO A 24 12.37 2.64 3.07
N PRO A 25 11.59 2.62 4.18
CA PRO A 25 12.12 2.84 5.54
C PRO A 25 13.20 1.86 6.01
N LYS A 26 13.30 0.69 5.36
CA LYS A 26 14.32 -0.33 5.69
C LYS A 26 15.65 -0.11 4.96
N HIS A 27 15.68 0.79 3.97
CA HIS A 27 16.87 1.01 3.17
C HIS A 27 17.83 1.97 3.89
N PRO A 28 19.16 1.75 3.84
CA PRO A 28 20.14 2.62 4.50
C PRO A 28 20.05 4.10 4.08
N GLN A 29 19.65 4.34 2.84
CA GLN A 29 19.50 5.70 2.28
C GLN A 29 18.11 6.31 2.54
N HIS A 30 17.28 5.73 3.40
CA HIS A 30 15.97 6.32 3.73
C HIS A 30 16.07 7.71 4.34
N LEU A 31 17.12 8.00 5.12
CA LEU A 31 17.30 9.29 5.77
C LEU A 31 18.20 10.26 4.97
N SER A 32 18.44 9.97 3.69
CA SER A 32 19.30 10.82 2.85
C SER A 32 18.62 12.14 2.49
N PHE A 33 19.43 13.20 2.41
CA PHE A 33 18.99 14.59 2.20
C PHE A 33 18.99 15.04 0.73
N ALA A 34 19.31 14.16 -0.22
CA ALA A 34 19.49 14.54 -1.62
C ALA A 34 18.47 13.84 -2.53
N CYS A 35 17.29 14.43 -2.65
CA CYS A 35 16.31 14.04 -3.63
C CYS A 35 15.71 15.28 -4.34
N VAL A 36 14.92 15.07 -5.40
CA VAL A 36 14.38 16.12 -6.27
C VAL A 36 13.73 17.26 -5.48
N GLY A 37 14.04 18.50 -5.86
CA GLY A 37 13.37 19.69 -5.32
C GLY A 37 13.73 20.02 -3.87
N GLY A 38 14.88 19.55 -3.38
CA GLY A 38 15.36 19.84 -2.02
C GLY A 38 14.62 19.09 -0.93
N LYS A 39 13.82 18.08 -1.28
CA LYS A 39 13.11 17.22 -0.34
C LYS A 39 14.00 16.08 0.14
N THR A 40 13.74 15.66 1.37
CA THR A 40 14.35 14.48 1.95
C THR A 40 13.70 13.21 1.42
N SER A 41 14.45 12.10 1.43
CA SER A 41 13.95 10.78 1.04
C SER A 41 12.68 10.35 1.82
N PRO A 42 12.52 10.62 3.14
CA PRO A 42 11.28 10.32 3.86
C PRO A 42 10.07 11.15 3.40
N GLU A 43 10.27 12.40 3.00
CA GLU A 43 9.19 13.28 2.50
C GLU A 43 8.66 12.78 1.16
N LEU A 44 9.56 12.46 0.22
CA LEU A 44 9.17 11.89 -1.07
C LEU A 44 8.50 10.53 -0.91
N HIS A 45 9.00 9.71 0.01
CA HIS A 45 8.36 8.45 0.35
C HIS A 45 6.93 8.69 0.85
N ARG A 46 6.72 9.64 1.77
CA ARG A 46 5.38 9.98 2.27
C ARG A 46 4.45 10.41 1.13
N GLU A 47 4.87 11.38 0.32
CA GLU A 47 4.08 11.91 -0.80
C GLU A 47 3.74 10.82 -1.83
N THR A 48 4.70 9.93 -2.11
CA THR A 48 4.48 8.79 -3.01
C THR A 48 3.36 7.89 -2.49
N PHE A 49 3.40 7.50 -1.21
CA PHE A 49 2.37 6.62 -0.65
C PHE A 49 1.02 7.32 -0.45
N GLU A 50 0.99 8.63 -0.20
CA GLU A 50 -0.25 9.43 -0.22
C GLU A 50 -0.89 9.39 -1.62
N ARG A 51 -0.10 9.53 -2.69
CA ARG A 51 -0.60 9.40 -4.07
C ARG A 51 -1.11 7.98 -4.37
N LEU A 52 -0.40 6.95 -3.92
CA LEU A 52 -0.86 5.56 -4.10
C LEU A 52 -2.17 5.29 -3.34
N ASP A 53 -2.39 5.94 -2.19
CA ASP A 53 -3.66 5.86 -1.46
C ASP A 53 -4.83 6.47 -2.26
N LEU A 54 -4.61 7.55 -3.01
CA LEU A 54 -5.65 8.13 -3.89
C LEU A 54 -6.09 7.16 -4.99
N PHE A 55 -5.15 6.39 -5.56
CA PHE A 55 -5.51 5.33 -6.53
C PHE A 55 -6.35 4.23 -5.90
N LEU A 56 -6.06 3.85 -4.65
CA LEU A 56 -6.89 2.87 -3.94
C LEU A 56 -8.31 3.39 -3.68
N GLU A 57 -8.46 4.69 -3.43
CA GLU A 57 -9.78 5.34 -3.26
C GLU A 57 -10.60 5.33 -4.56
N GLN A 58 -9.93 5.33 -5.71
CA GLN A 58 -10.54 5.15 -7.03
C GLN A 58 -10.82 3.68 -7.39
N ASN A 59 -10.75 2.78 -6.40
CA ASN A 59 -10.98 1.34 -6.54
C ASN A 59 -9.99 0.64 -7.49
N LEU A 60 -8.77 1.19 -7.61
CA LEU A 60 -7.67 0.61 -8.39
C LEU A 60 -6.87 -0.36 -7.53
N ARG A 61 -6.30 -1.38 -8.16
CA ARG A 61 -5.29 -2.24 -7.54
C ARG A 61 -3.92 -1.67 -7.85
N VAL A 62 -3.19 -1.32 -6.81
CA VAL A 62 -1.88 -0.67 -6.97
C VAL A 62 -0.78 -1.66 -6.65
N PHE A 63 0.11 -1.85 -7.61
CA PHE A 63 1.36 -2.57 -7.46
C PHE A 63 2.51 -1.62 -7.72
N TYR A 64 3.64 -1.83 -7.05
CA TYR A 64 4.83 -1.02 -7.25
C TYR A 64 6.10 -1.84 -7.04
N VAL A 65 7.19 -1.39 -7.66
CA VAL A 65 8.54 -1.92 -7.44
C VAL A 65 9.50 -0.75 -7.29
N TRP A 66 10.44 -0.83 -6.36
CA TRP A 66 11.48 0.17 -6.23
C TRP A 66 12.58 -0.03 -7.27
N GLU A 67 13.14 1.08 -7.76
CA GLU A 67 14.24 1.05 -8.71
C GLU A 67 15.44 0.24 -8.21
N HIS A 68 15.83 0.38 -6.94
CA HIS A 68 16.96 -0.40 -6.41
C HIS A 68 16.68 -1.90 -6.41
N GLU A 69 15.47 -2.33 -6.01
CA GLU A 69 15.05 -3.74 -6.04
C GLU A 69 15.02 -4.28 -7.47
N PHE A 70 14.57 -3.46 -8.43
CA PHE A 70 14.54 -3.82 -9.84
C PHE A 70 15.95 -3.93 -10.43
N THR A 71 16.85 -3.00 -10.11
CA THR A 71 18.25 -3.07 -10.53
C THR A 71 18.96 -4.32 -9.99
N GLU A 72 18.72 -4.68 -8.72
CA GLU A 72 19.22 -5.94 -8.15
C GLU A 72 18.66 -7.16 -8.88
N TRP A 73 17.36 -7.16 -9.15
CA TRP A 73 16.72 -8.22 -9.92
C TRP A 73 17.28 -8.35 -11.33
N GLN A 74 17.53 -7.25 -12.04
CA GLN A 74 18.14 -7.26 -13.37
C GLN A 74 19.55 -7.86 -13.36
N LYS A 75 20.34 -7.60 -12.31
CA LYS A 75 21.67 -8.23 -12.16
C LYS A 75 21.56 -9.74 -12.02
N LEU A 76 20.62 -10.23 -11.21
CA LEU A 76 20.34 -11.66 -11.08
C LEU A 76 19.76 -12.27 -12.36
N ALA A 77 19.00 -11.48 -13.13
CA ALA A 77 18.42 -11.94 -14.40
C ALA A 77 19.51 -12.16 -15.44
N ALA A 78 20.53 -11.30 -15.45
CA ALA A 78 21.70 -11.47 -16.30
C ALA A 78 22.52 -12.72 -15.95
N THR A 79 22.49 -13.19 -14.70
CA THR A 79 23.15 -14.45 -14.29
C THR A 79 22.26 -15.69 -14.45
N GLY A 80 20.98 -15.52 -14.82
CA GLY A 80 20.01 -16.62 -14.93
C GLY A 80 19.42 -17.09 -13.59
N GLU A 81 19.72 -16.40 -12.50
CA GLU A 81 19.28 -16.76 -11.14
C GLU A 81 18.11 -15.91 -10.63
N ALA A 82 17.60 -14.98 -11.47
CA ALA A 82 16.52 -14.10 -11.06
C ALA A 82 15.25 -14.88 -10.67
N PRO A 83 14.67 -14.60 -9.50
CA PRO A 83 13.34 -15.09 -9.19
C PRO A 83 12.30 -14.43 -10.14
N PRO A 84 11.06 -14.93 -10.21
CA PRO A 84 10.00 -14.25 -10.94
C PRO A 84 9.82 -12.80 -10.48
N ILE A 85 9.52 -11.87 -11.41
CA ILE A 85 9.32 -10.43 -11.11
C ILE A 85 8.21 -10.19 -10.08
N SER A 86 7.25 -11.11 -9.97
CA SER A 86 6.20 -11.08 -8.96
C SER A 86 6.71 -11.13 -7.52
N ARG A 87 7.96 -11.55 -7.28
CA ARG A 87 8.59 -11.52 -5.95
C ARG A 87 9.04 -10.13 -5.51
N ILE A 88 9.41 -9.26 -6.45
CA ILE A 88 9.81 -7.88 -6.16
C ILE A 88 8.65 -6.91 -6.32
N LEU A 89 7.60 -7.30 -7.03
CA LEU A 89 6.39 -6.50 -7.19
C LEU A 89 5.58 -6.50 -5.89
N ARG A 90 5.47 -5.34 -5.25
CA ARG A 90 4.74 -5.15 -3.99
C ARG A 90 3.33 -4.68 -4.28
N ARG A 91 2.36 -5.25 -3.56
CA ARG A 91 0.98 -4.75 -3.59
C ARG A 91 0.82 -3.65 -2.54
N HIS A 92 0.45 -2.44 -2.98
CA HIS A 92 0.01 -1.41 -2.05
C HIS A 92 -1.39 -1.75 -1.55
N THR A 93 -1.56 -1.68 -0.24
CA THR A 93 -2.86 -1.83 0.40
C THR A 93 -2.96 -0.76 1.45
N LYS A 94 -4.13 -0.11 1.55
CA LYS A 94 -4.41 0.80 2.65
C LYS A 94 -4.28 -0.05 3.90
N ARG A 95 -3.17 0.08 4.64
CA ARG A 95 -3.09 -0.43 6.00
C ARG A 95 -4.22 0.29 6.69
N SER A 96 -5.32 -0.44 6.93
CA SER A 96 -6.36 -0.05 7.86
C SER A 96 -5.63 0.26 9.16
N SER A 97 -5.24 1.52 9.33
CA SER A 97 -4.67 2.05 10.53
C SER A 97 -5.64 1.72 11.65
N LYS A 98 -5.16 1.67 12.89
CA LYS A 98 -5.91 1.32 14.10
C LYS A 98 -7.39 1.77 14.14
N ALA A 99 -7.78 2.85 13.44
CA ALA A 99 -9.15 3.31 13.21
C ALA A 99 -10.15 2.20 12.82
N ARG A 100 -9.89 1.37 11.79
CA ARG A 100 -10.84 0.31 11.37
C ARG A 100 -10.92 -0.85 12.37
N ARG A 101 -9.79 -1.17 13.02
CA ARG A 101 -9.72 -2.19 14.09
C ARG A 101 -10.44 -1.71 15.37
N ASN A 102 -10.30 -0.43 15.71
CA ASN A 102 -10.97 0.20 16.84
C ASN A 102 -12.47 0.37 16.58
N ALA A 103 -12.88 0.76 15.37
CA ALA A 103 -14.30 0.80 14.99
C ALA A 103 -14.97 -0.58 15.12
N ARG A 104 -14.28 -1.66 14.71
CA ARG A 104 -14.79 -3.03 14.87
C ARG A 104 -14.84 -3.51 16.32
N LYS A 105 -13.91 -3.04 17.18
CA LYS A 105 -13.97 -3.28 18.64
C LYS A 105 -15.14 -2.53 19.28
N SER A 106 -15.29 -1.24 18.99
CA SER A 106 -16.36 -0.40 19.56
C SER A 106 -17.76 -0.89 19.14
N ALA A 107 -17.92 -1.31 17.88
CA ALA A 107 -19.17 -1.91 17.41
C ALA A 107 -19.51 -3.24 18.12
N LYS A 108 -18.50 -4.05 18.46
CA LYS A 108 -18.68 -5.31 19.20
C LYS A 108 -19.07 -5.06 20.66
N THR A 109 -18.53 -4.01 21.29
CA THR A 109 -18.91 -3.60 22.66
C THR A 109 -20.32 -3.02 22.69
N ALA A 110 -20.70 -2.21 21.69
CA ALA A 110 -22.06 -1.65 21.58
C ALA A 110 -23.11 -2.75 21.36
N ALA A 111 -22.82 -3.75 20.52
CA ALA A 111 -23.71 -4.90 20.33
C ALA A 111 -23.86 -5.79 21.58
N ALA A 112 -22.82 -5.87 22.42
CA ALA A 112 -22.87 -6.59 23.70
C ALA A 112 -23.68 -5.82 24.76
N GLY A 113 -23.63 -4.48 24.76
CA GLY A 113 -24.44 -3.63 25.64
C GLY A 113 -25.94 -3.66 25.28
N ALA A 114 -26.28 -3.60 23.99
CA ALA A 114 -27.67 -3.65 23.53
C ALA A 114 -28.38 -4.97 23.89
N LYS A 115 -27.65 -6.10 23.90
CA LYS A 115 -28.20 -7.39 24.34
C LYS A 115 -28.45 -7.46 25.86
N ARG A 116 -27.72 -6.71 26.68
CA ARG A 116 -27.93 -6.71 28.14
C ARG A 116 -29.13 -5.88 28.57
N HIS A 117 -29.45 -4.80 27.84
CA HIS A 117 -30.64 -3.99 28.11
C HIS A 117 -31.95 -4.62 27.63
N ALA A 118 -31.89 -5.50 26.61
CA ALA A 118 -33.06 -6.25 26.16
C ALA A 118 -33.50 -7.38 27.12
N CYS A 119 -32.65 -7.78 28.07
CA CYS A 119 -32.96 -8.87 29.02
C CYS A 119 -33.52 -8.40 30.37
N HIS A 120 -33.59 -7.09 30.62
CA HIS A 120 -34.16 -6.52 31.86
C HIS A 120 -35.51 -5.81 31.66
N ALA A 121 -36.06 -5.87 30.45
CA ALA A 121 -37.40 -5.41 30.13
C ALA A 121 -38.30 -6.62 29.83
N SER A 122 -38.52 -7.47 30.84
CA SER A 122 -39.58 -8.48 30.88
C SER A 122 -39.95 -8.73 32.33
#